data_AF-A0A8J8YN91-F1
#
_entry.id   AF-A0A8J8YN91-F1
#
_cell.length_a   1.000
_cell.length_b   1.000
_cell.length_c   1.000
_cell.angle_alpha   90.00
_cell.angle_beta   90.00
_cell.angle_gamma   90.00
#
_symmetry.space_group_name_H-M   'P 1'
#
loop_
_entity.id
_entity.type
_entity.pdbx_description
1 polymer ?
#
loop_
_entity_poly.entity_id
_entity_poly.type
_entity_poly.pdbx_seq_one_letter_code
_entity_poly.pdbx_strand_id
1 'polypeptide(L)'
;MSLATSSSMAGGAAVVPRSATATTASAFVTMKRRATAVRAVHAAEPSKNPPVGVPSAAKTSSPSVAAPEKAPVAAAPAPVAPAPAATKQVAPARWAVDSWRTKKALQLPEYPNAAELEAVLKTIEAFPPIVFAGEARHLEERLADAAMGRAFLLQGGDCAESFKEFNGNNIRDTFRVLLQMSAVLTFGGQMPVIKVGRMAGQFAKPRSEAFEERDGVKLPSYRGDNINGDAFNEKSRIPDPQRMVRAYAQSAATLNLLRAFATGGYAAMQRVTQWNLDFTQHSEQGDRYRELAHRVDEALGFMSAAGLTVDHPLMTSTDFWTSHECLLLPYEQSLTRQDSTTGHFYDCSAHMLWVGERTRQLDGAHVEFLRGVANPLGIKVSDKMNPTELVKLIEILNPSNKPGRITIITRMGAENMRVKLPHLIRAVRHAGQIVTWITDPMHGNTIKAPCGLKTRPFDSILAEVRAFFDVHDQEGSHPGGVHLEMTGQNVTECIGGSRTVTFDDLGDRYHTHCDPRLNASQSLELSFIIAERLRRKRIRSSKLNNMLPLPPFGV
;
A
#
# COMPACT_ATOMS: atom_id res chain seq x y z
N MET A 1 -44.09 -40.56 49.77
CA MET A 1 -43.72 -41.28 48.53
C MET A 1 -42.43 -40.63 48.03
N SER A 2 -41.28 -40.99 48.60
CA SER A 2 -40.37 -42.09 48.19
C SER A 2 -39.53 -41.69 46.97
N LEU A 3 -38.20 -41.73 46.94
CA LEU A 3 -37.15 -42.00 47.94
C LEU A 3 -35.81 -41.53 47.34
N ALA A 4 -34.90 -41.10 48.21
CA ALA A 4 -33.51 -40.81 47.91
C ALA A 4 -32.64 -42.09 47.94
N THR A 5 -31.46 -42.01 47.34
CA THR A 5 -30.27 -42.85 47.64
C THR A 5 -29.06 -41.90 47.66
N SER A 6 -28.06 -41.96 48.54
CA SER A 6 -27.79 -42.71 49.77
C SER A 6 -26.47 -42.17 50.37
N SER A 7 -26.43 -42.02 51.71
CA SER A 7 -25.30 -42.26 52.66
C SER A 7 -23.93 -41.63 52.37
N SER A 8 -23.42 -40.62 53.08
CA SER A 8 -22.96 -40.53 54.49
C SER A 8 -21.87 -41.53 54.92
N MET A 9 -20.73 -40.99 55.35
CA MET A 9 -20.02 -41.39 56.59
C MET A 9 -19.17 -40.20 57.09
N ALA A 10 -19.52 -39.77 58.30
CA ALA A 10 -18.75 -38.91 59.21
C ALA A 10 -17.53 -39.68 59.77
N GLY A 11 -16.54 -39.13 60.46
CA GLY A 11 -16.31 -37.81 61.06
C GLY A 11 -15.08 -37.90 61.99
N GLY A 12 -14.64 -36.77 62.54
CA GLY A 12 -13.68 -36.75 63.66
C GLY A 12 -12.74 -35.53 63.70
N ALA A 13 -13.16 -34.48 64.41
CA ALA A 13 -12.27 -33.45 65.00
C ALA A 13 -11.50 -34.08 66.20
N ALA A 14 -10.40 -33.58 66.78
CA ALA A 14 -9.69 -32.30 66.87
C ALA A 14 -8.20 -32.62 67.21
N VAL A 15 -7.23 -31.72 67.12
CA VAL A 15 -6.62 -30.96 68.25
C VAL A 15 -5.29 -30.34 67.76
N VAL A 16 -5.03 -29.09 68.14
CA VAL A 16 -3.79 -28.27 68.03
C VAL A 16 -3.01 -28.40 69.38
N PRO A 17 -1.67 -28.22 69.60
CA PRO A 17 -0.67 -27.37 68.89
C PRO A 17 0.81 -27.88 68.81
N ARG A 18 1.67 -27.00 68.24
CA ARG A 18 3.03 -26.58 68.68
C ARG A 18 4.27 -27.00 67.84
N SER A 19 4.87 -25.95 67.26
CA SER A 19 6.30 -25.59 67.13
C SER A 19 7.29 -26.54 66.43
N ALA A 20 7.87 -26.07 65.32
CA ALA A 20 9.31 -26.13 65.10
C ALA A 20 9.76 -25.02 64.14
N THR A 21 10.72 -24.25 64.61
CA THR A 21 11.51 -23.21 63.92
C THR A 21 12.40 -23.80 62.83
N ALA A 22 12.49 -23.15 61.67
CA ALA A 22 13.65 -23.25 60.78
C ALA A 22 13.82 -21.97 59.95
N THR A 23 14.75 -21.14 60.41
CA THR A 23 15.35 -20.02 59.69
C THR A 23 16.22 -20.55 58.55
N THR A 24 16.04 -20.06 57.32
CA THR A 24 17.13 -20.02 56.32
C THR A 24 17.01 -18.78 55.46
N ALA A 25 18.10 -18.01 55.47
CA ALA A 25 18.27 -16.75 54.78
C ALA A 25 18.34 -16.95 53.25
N SER A 26 17.64 -16.10 52.50
CA SER A 26 17.81 -16.02 51.04
C SER A 26 18.97 -15.08 50.73
N ALA A 27 20.08 -15.65 50.25
CA ALA A 27 21.24 -14.91 49.78
C ALA A 27 20.97 -14.40 48.35
N PHE A 28 20.94 -13.08 48.19
CA PHE A 28 20.97 -12.42 46.88
C PHE A 28 22.33 -12.68 46.20
N VAL A 29 22.31 -13.37 45.06
CA VAL A 29 23.47 -13.48 44.17
C VAL A 29 23.51 -12.26 43.26
N THR A 30 24.45 -11.36 43.53
CA THR A 30 24.74 -10.19 42.70
C THR A 30 25.52 -10.61 41.45
N MET A 31 24.85 -10.66 40.29
CA MET A 31 25.54 -10.81 39.00
C MET A 31 26.28 -9.51 38.64
N LYS A 32 27.61 -9.54 38.65
CA LYS A 32 28.48 -8.49 38.10
C LYS A 32 28.22 -8.36 36.59
N ARG A 33 27.62 -7.25 36.16
CA ARG A 33 27.61 -6.83 34.75
C ARG A 33 29.04 -6.43 34.35
N ARG A 34 29.65 -7.19 33.43
CA ARG A 34 30.81 -6.71 32.65
C ARG A 34 30.30 -5.62 31.70
N ALA A 35 30.67 -4.37 31.96
CA ALA A 35 30.50 -3.29 31.01
C ALA A 35 31.50 -3.49 29.86
N THR A 36 31.01 -3.87 28.68
CA THR A 36 31.78 -3.77 27.44
C THR A 36 31.52 -2.39 26.86
N ALA A 37 32.55 -1.55 26.83
CA ALA A 37 32.47 -0.23 26.21
C ALA A 37 32.28 -0.41 24.69
N VAL A 38 31.13 0.03 24.18
CA VAL A 38 30.89 0.16 22.74
C VAL A 38 31.73 1.33 22.24
N ARG A 39 32.82 1.04 21.54
CA ARG A 39 33.58 2.04 20.77
C ARG A 39 32.78 2.39 19.51
N ALA A 40 32.45 3.67 19.36
CA ALA A 40 31.97 4.22 18.10
C ALA A 40 33.04 4.00 17.02
N VAL A 41 32.64 3.38 15.91
CA VAL A 41 33.49 3.23 14.73
C VAL A 41 33.38 4.54 13.95
N HIS A 42 34.46 5.32 13.94
CA HIS A 42 34.56 6.53 13.14
C HIS A 42 34.42 6.20 11.64
N ALA A 43 33.56 6.95 10.96
CA ALA A 43 33.48 6.97 9.51
C ALA A 43 34.84 7.39 8.92
N ALA A 44 35.32 6.62 7.95
CA ALA A 44 36.53 6.93 7.21
C ALA A 44 36.35 8.22 6.38
N GLU A 45 37.31 9.13 6.47
CA GLU A 45 37.39 10.34 5.63
C GLU A 45 37.63 9.97 4.16
N PRO A 46 37.00 10.69 3.19
CA PRO A 46 37.32 10.52 1.79
C PRO A 46 38.65 11.22 1.44
N SER A 47 39.56 10.46 0.82
CA SER A 47 40.87 10.90 0.37
C SER A 47 40.79 12.05 -0.64
N LYS A 48 41.53 13.12 -0.36
CA LYS A 48 41.85 14.21 -1.28
C LYS A 48 42.84 13.71 -2.34
N ASN A 49 42.54 13.90 -3.62
CA ASN A 49 43.54 13.96 -4.69
C ASN A 49 43.35 15.25 -5.52
N PRO A 50 44.43 15.93 -5.91
CA PRO A 50 44.39 17.28 -6.50
C PRO A 50 44.16 17.25 -8.02
N PRO A 51 43.66 18.35 -8.63
CA PRO A 51 43.58 18.46 -10.08
C PRO A 51 44.93 18.88 -10.66
N VAL A 52 45.41 18.10 -11.64
CA VAL A 52 46.52 18.46 -12.54
C VAL A 52 45.99 19.43 -13.59
N GLY A 53 46.73 20.51 -13.84
CA GLY A 53 46.37 21.54 -14.81
C GLY A 53 47.22 21.55 -16.08
N VAL A 54 46.65 22.27 -17.08
CA VAL A 54 47.25 23.09 -18.17
C VAL A 54 47.88 22.28 -19.35
N PRO A 55 47.85 22.73 -20.65
CA PRO A 55 47.74 24.12 -21.08
C PRO A 55 46.89 24.51 -22.31
N SER A 56 46.67 25.82 -22.37
CA SER A 56 46.18 26.65 -23.47
C SER A 56 47.28 27.00 -24.47
N ALA A 57 46.93 27.07 -25.75
CA ALA A 57 47.47 27.95 -26.81
C ALA A 57 46.75 27.57 -28.12
N ALA A 58 46.49 28.39 -29.14
CA ALA A 58 46.50 29.82 -29.41
C ALA A 58 46.03 29.92 -30.87
N LYS A 59 45.34 31.00 -31.29
CA LYS A 59 45.51 31.64 -32.62
C LYS A 59 44.63 32.89 -32.76
N THR A 60 45.31 34.00 -32.49
CA THR A 60 45.26 35.31 -33.14
C THR A 60 44.54 35.40 -34.50
N SER A 61 43.62 36.36 -34.65
CA SER A 61 43.83 37.59 -35.46
C SER A 61 42.54 38.43 -35.54
N SER A 62 42.70 39.73 -35.31
CA SER A 62 41.80 40.84 -35.69
C SER A 62 42.56 41.63 -36.81
N PRO A 63 42.01 42.64 -37.54
CA PRO A 63 41.20 43.76 -36.99
C PRO A 63 40.21 44.50 -37.94
N SER A 64 39.66 45.59 -37.40
CA SER A 64 39.00 46.77 -38.01
C SER A 64 37.48 46.68 -38.22
N VAL A 65 36.64 47.39 -37.46
CA VAL A 65 36.38 48.86 -37.34
C VAL A 65 35.55 49.41 -38.51
N ALA A 66 34.26 49.71 -38.25
CA ALA A 66 33.63 51.02 -38.49
C ALA A 66 32.09 50.91 -38.45
N ALA A 67 31.46 51.69 -37.57
CA ALA A 67 30.18 52.36 -37.84
C ALA A 67 30.53 53.84 -38.13
N PRO A 68 29.61 54.75 -38.55
CA PRO A 68 28.17 54.62 -38.82
C PRO A 68 27.73 55.26 -40.17
N GLU A 69 26.46 55.16 -40.59
CA GLU A 69 25.76 56.31 -41.20
C GLU A 69 24.24 56.13 -41.39
N LYS A 70 23.58 57.28 -41.56
CA LYS A 70 22.17 57.60 -41.38
C LYS A 70 21.26 57.18 -42.54
N ALA A 71 19.97 57.09 -42.21
CA ALA A 71 18.81 56.79 -43.04
C ALA A 71 18.59 57.72 -44.25
N PRO A 72 17.68 57.29 -45.16
CA PRO A 72 16.56 58.17 -45.49
C PRO A 72 15.18 57.52 -45.32
N VAL A 73 14.24 58.43 -45.10
CA VAL A 73 12.83 58.26 -44.78
C VAL A 73 12.03 57.72 -45.98
N ALA A 74 11.15 56.75 -45.74
CA ALA A 74 10.09 56.36 -46.68
C ALA A 74 8.75 56.21 -45.94
N ALA A 75 7.69 56.62 -46.63
CA ALA A 75 6.36 56.97 -46.11
C ALA A 75 5.54 55.81 -45.52
N ALA A 76 4.62 56.19 -44.63
CA ALA A 76 3.73 55.32 -43.86
C ALA A 76 2.63 54.64 -44.68
N PRO A 77 2.26 53.38 -44.36
CA PRO A 77 0.94 52.82 -44.61
C PRO A 77 0.08 52.81 -43.33
N ALA A 78 -1.24 52.85 -43.53
CA ALA A 78 -2.33 52.99 -42.57
C ALA A 78 -2.34 51.97 -41.40
N PRO A 79 -2.99 52.29 -40.25
CA PRO A 79 -2.91 51.47 -39.05
C PRO A 79 -3.65 50.14 -39.21
N VAL A 80 -2.91 49.04 -39.03
CA VAL A 80 -3.45 47.69 -38.86
C VAL A 80 -3.92 47.54 -37.41
N ALA A 81 -5.13 47.01 -37.23
CA ALA A 81 -5.74 46.75 -35.92
C ALA A 81 -4.84 45.90 -35.00
N PRO A 82 -4.85 46.11 -33.68
CA PRO A 82 -3.99 45.38 -32.77
C PRO A 82 -4.37 43.90 -32.75
N ALA A 83 -3.37 43.04 -33.00
CA ALA A 83 -3.49 41.60 -32.80
C ALA A 83 -3.84 41.30 -31.34
N PRO A 84 -4.69 40.29 -31.06
CA PRO A 84 -5.06 39.94 -29.70
C PRO A 84 -3.81 39.58 -28.90
N ALA A 85 -3.68 40.20 -27.73
CA ALA A 85 -2.58 39.98 -26.81
C ALA A 85 -2.35 38.48 -26.60
N ALA A 86 -1.15 38.02 -26.94
CA ALA A 86 -0.70 36.68 -26.62
C ALA A 86 -0.93 36.46 -25.12
N THR A 87 -1.82 35.53 -24.79
CA THR A 87 -1.99 35.03 -23.42
C THR A 87 -0.64 34.57 -22.94
N LYS A 88 -0.02 35.34 -22.04
CA LYS A 88 1.17 34.90 -21.30
C LYS A 88 0.81 33.56 -20.66
N GLN A 89 1.36 32.48 -21.18
CA GLN A 89 1.39 31.21 -20.46
C GLN A 89 2.13 31.49 -19.16
N VAL A 90 1.38 31.58 -18.07
CA VAL A 90 1.93 31.65 -16.72
C VAL A 90 2.68 30.34 -16.54
N ALA A 91 3.99 30.40 -16.35
CA ALA A 91 4.79 29.23 -15.99
C ALA A 91 4.11 28.55 -14.79
N PRO A 92 4.00 27.21 -14.77
CA PRO A 92 3.33 26.51 -13.69
C PRO A 92 3.94 26.94 -12.35
N ALA A 93 3.09 27.30 -11.38
CA ALA A 93 3.52 27.73 -10.07
C ALA A 93 4.47 26.69 -9.46
N ARG A 94 5.58 27.16 -8.87
CA ARG A 94 6.55 26.30 -8.19
C ARG A 94 5.83 25.53 -7.09
N TRP A 95 5.99 24.20 -7.07
CA TRP A 95 5.37 23.37 -6.05
C TRP A 95 5.90 23.73 -4.65
N ALA A 96 5.01 23.74 -3.68
CA ALA A 96 5.28 23.83 -2.26
C ALA A 96 4.35 22.86 -1.52
N VAL A 97 4.72 22.44 -0.31
CA VAL A 97 3.95 21.43 0.45
C VAL A 97 2.49 21.86 0.67
N ASP A 98 2.23 23.16 0.75
CA ASP A 98 0.90 23.76 0.96
C ASP A 98 0.24 24.27 -0.34
N SER A 99 0.87 24.12 -1.50
CA SER A 99 0.38 24.62 -2.79
C SER A 99 -1.00 24.05 -3.18
N TRP A 100 -1.34 22.85 -2.68
CA TRP A 100 -2.65 22.22 -2.85
C TRP A 100 -3.81 23.06 -2.29
N ARG A 101 -3.55 23.93 -1.30
CA ARG A 101 -4.57 24.81 -0.69
C ARG A 101 -5.11 25.85 -1.67
N THR A 102 -4.38 26.12 -2.76
CA THR A 102 -4.83 27.01 -3.85
C THR A 102 -5.73 26.31 -4.86
N LYS A 103 -5.89 24.98 -4.74
CA LYS A 103 -6.70 24.14 -5.63
C LYS A 103 -7.99 23.74 -4.96
N LYS A 104 -8.95 23.29 -5.77
CA LYS A 104 -10.21 22.73 -5.25
C LYS A 104 -9.93 21.37 -4.61
N ALA A 105 -10.15 21.26 -3.31
CA ALA A 105 -10.10 19.99 -2.58
C ALA A 105 -11.51 19.38 -2.48
N LEU A 106 -11.63 18.08 -2.75
CA LEU A 106 -12.86 17.32 -2.55
C LEU A 106 -12.71 16.42 -1.32
N GLN A 107 -13.83 15.98 -0.74
CA GLN A 107 -13.88 14.96 0.34
C GLN A 107 -13.25 15.36 1.69
N LEU A 108 -12.66 16.55 1.82
CA LEU A 108 -12.16 17.05 3.10
C LEU A 108 -13.32 17.38 4.07
N PRO A 109 -13.14 17.13 5.38
CA PRO A 109 -14.12 17.54 6.38
C PRO A 109 -14.04 19.05 6.66
N GLU A 110 -15.13 19.59 7.20
CA GLU A 110 -15.16 20.92 7.80
C GLU A 110 -14.99 20.77 9.32
N TYR A 111 -13.84 21.22 9.84
CA TYR A 111 -13.60 21.22 11.29
C TYR A 111 -14.22 22.47 11.93
N PRO A 112 -14.90 22.35 13.08
CA PRO A 112 -15.60 23.47 13.71
C PRO A 112 -14.65 24.54 14.28
N ASN A 113 -13.40 24.17 14.60
CA ASN A 113 -12.41 25.06 15.18
C ASN A 113 -11.10 25.05 14.37
N ALA A 114 -10.87 26.10 13.59
CA ALA A 114 -9.67 26.23 12.76
C ALA A 114 -8.38 26.40 13.58
N ALA A 115 -8.44 27.06 14.74
CA ALA A 115 -7.27 27.26 15.61
C ALA A 115 -6.83 25.94 16.26
N GLU A 116 -7.79 25.10 16.67
CA GLU A 116 -7.51 23.76 17.17
C GLU A 116 -6.94 22.86 16.09
N LEU A 117 -7.51 22.88 14.88
CA LEU A 117 -6.95 22.17 13.73
C LEU A 117 -5.49 22.55 13.51
N GLU A 118 -5.17 23.84 13.44
CA GLU A 118 -3.80 24.31 13.24
C GLU A 118 -2.85 23.88 14.37
N ALA A 119 -3.30 23.92 15.62
CA ALA A 119 -2.50 23.46 16.76
C ALA A 119 -2.17 21.95 16.68
N VAL A 120 -3.14 21.14 16.27
CA VAL A 120 -2.95 19.70 16.04
C VAL A 120 -1.98 19.45 14.89
N LEU A 121 -2.12 20.17 13.78
CA LEU A 121 -1.24 20.01 12.61
C LEU A 121 0.22 20.34 12.95
N LYS A 122 0.48 21.43 13.69
CA LYS A 122 1.82 21.77 14.21
C LYS A 122 2.38 20.70 15.15
N THR A 123 1.52 20.08 15.94
CA THR A 123 1.93 18.97 16.83
C THR A 123 2.43 17.78 16.00
N ILE A 124 1.69 17.39 14.95
CA ILE A 124 2.08 16.27 14.08
C ILE A 124 3.34 16.59 13.26
N GLU A 125 3.48 17.84 12.80
CA GLU A 125 4.67 18.28 12.06
C GLU A 125 5.96 18.05 12.85
N ALA A 126 5.93 18.32 14.16
CA ALA A 126 7.04 18.12 15.08
C ALA A 126 7.32 16.66 15.45
N PHE A 127 6.40 15.72 15.16
CA PHE A 127 6.63 14.30 15.42
C PHE A 127 7.62 13.67 14.43
N PRO A 128 8.24 12.53 14.79
CA PRO A 128 9.02 11.74 13.84
C PRO A 128 8.22 11.34 12.58
N PRO A 129 8.87 11.13 11.44
CA PRO A 129 8.22 10.49 10.28
C PRO A 129 7.84 9.03 10.58
N ILE A 130 6.78 8.52 9.95
CA ILE A 130 6.38 7.10 10.09
C ILE A 130 7.31 6.21 9.25
N VAL A 131 7.71 6.68 8.05
CA VAL A 131 8.62 5.96 7.14
C VAL A 131 9.83 6.81 6.77
N PHE A 132 10.93 6.17 6.41
CA PHE A 132 12.12 6.85 5.89
C PHE A 132 12.09 6.95 4.36
N ALA A 133 12.55 8.07 3.80
CA ALA A 133 12.54 8.34 2.35
C ALA A 133 13.27 7.27 1.51
N GLY A 134 14.37 6.70 2.04
CA GLY A 134 15.10 5.63 1.38
C GLY A 134 14.27 4.36 1.18
N GLU A 135 13.33 4.08 2.08
CA GLU A 135 12.44 2.90 1.98
C GLU A 135 11.39 3.07 0.88
N ALA A 136 10.90 4.30 0.67
CA ALA A 136 10.01 4.63 -0.44
C ALA A 136 10.73 4.52 -1.80
N ARG A 137 12.01 4.92 -1.88
CA ARG A 137 12.83 4.71 -3.07
C ARG A 137 13.05 3.23 -3.37
N HIS A 138 13.38 2.45 -2.34
CA HIS A 138 13.52 0.99 -2.49
C HIS A 138 12.21 0.37 -3.00
N LEU A 139 11.06 0.76 -2.47
CA LEU A 139 9.76 0.32 -2.99
C LEU A 139 9.57 0.69 -4.47
N GLU A 140 9.91 1.92 -4.87
CA GLU A 140 9.80 2.36 -6.27
C GLU A 140 10.64 1.49 -7.22
N GLU A 141 11.86 1.11 -6.82
CA GLU A 141 12.72 0.18 -7.57
C GLU A 141 12.08 -1.20 -7.71
N ARG A 142 11.47 -1.72 -6.63
CA ARG A 142 10.73 -2.99 -6.70
C ARG A 142 9.49 -2.86 -7.61
N LEU A 143 8.76 -1.75 -7.54
CA LEU A 143 7.60 -1.51 -8.41
C LEU A 143 8.01 -1.38 -9.88
N ALA A 144 9.21 -0.89 -10.17
CA ALA A 144 9.77 -0.90 -11.52
C ALA A 144 9.93 -2.34 -12.05
N ASP A 145 10.33 -3.30 -11.21
CA ASP A 145 10.36 -4.71 -11.60
C ASP A 145 8.97 -5.22 -11.99
N ALA A 146 7.91 -4.83 -11.26
CA ALA A 146 6.55 -5.22 -11.58
C ALA A 146 6.05 -4.59 -12.89
N ALA A 147 6.36 -3.31 -13.15
CA ALA A 147 6.07 -2.66 -14.43
C ALA A 147 6.69 -3.42 -15.62
N MET A 148 7.88 -3.99 -15.41
CA MET A 148 8.62 -4.75 -16.43
C MET A 148 8.31 -6.26 -16.42
N GLY A 149 7.31 -6.72 -15.65
CA GLY A 149 6.91 -8.12 -15.58
C GLY A 149 7.92 -9.05 -14.89
N ARG A 150 8.87 -8.51 -14.13
CA ARG A 150 9.90 -9.24 -13.35
C ARG A 150 9.49 -9.49 -11.90
N ALA A 151 8.45 -8.82 -11.41
CA ALA A 151 7.88 -9.00 -10.08
C ALA A 151 6.36 -8.87 -10.11
N PHE A 152 5.70 -9.23 -9.01
CA PHE A 152 4.25 -9.12 -8.85
C PHE A 152 3.91 -8.37 -7.56
N LEU A 153 3.08 -7.34 -7.63
CA LEU A 153 2.62 -6.58 -6.48
C LEU A 153 1.43 -7.27 -5.81
N LEU A 154 1.58 -7.59 -4.52
CA LEU A 154 0.48 -7.94 -3.61
C LEU A 154 0.26 -6.76 -2.67
N GLN A 155 -0.77 -5.97 -2.93
CA GLN A 155 -1.22 -4.92 -2.04
C GLN A 155 -2.50 -5.36 -1.32
N GLY A 156 -2.55 -5.30 0.00
CA GLY A 156 -3.71 -5.79 0.75
C GLY A 156 -3.78 -5.36 2.21
N GLY A 157 -4.99 -5.35 2.77
CA GLY A 157 -5.24 -5.04 4.18
C GLY A 157 -6.67 -4.53 4.36
N ASP A 158 -6.91 -3.76 5.42
CA ASP A 158 -8.24 -3.27 5.74
C ASP A 158 -8.80 -2.30 4.70
N CYS A 159 -10.13 -2.23 4.62
CA CYS A 159 -10.82 -1.21 3.84
C CYS A 159 -10.61 0.18 4.49
N ALA A 160 -10.88 0.26 5.80
CA ALA A 160 -10.47 1.34 6.67
C ALA A 160 -10.04 0.76 8.03
N GLU A 161 -8.88 1.17 8.53
CA GLU A 161 -8.42 0.84 9.89
C GLU A 161 -9.32 1.54 10.92
N SER A 162 -9.55 0.87 12.04
CA SER A 162 -10.39 1.36 13.14
C SER A 162 -9.57 1.51 14.41
N PHE A 163 -9.86 2.55 15.18
CA PHE A 163 -9.31 2.77 16.51
C PHE A 163 -9.82 1.76 17.53
N LYS A 164 -10.96 1.10 17.25
CA LYS A 164 -11.52 0.03 18.10
C LYS A 164 -10.86 -1.31 17.86
N GLU A 165 -10.40 -1.56 16.64
CA GLU A 165 -9.75 -2.82 16.23
C GLU A 165 -8.22 -2.80 16.41
N PHE A 166 -7.69 -1.82 17.15
CA PHE A 166 -6.26 -1.68 17.40
C PHE A 166 -5.75 -2.69 18.42
N ASN A 167 -5.33 -3.86 17.94
CA ASN A 167 -4.67 -4.87 18.75
C ASN A 167 -3.61 -5.65 17.96
N GLY A 168 -2.62 -6.21 18.67
CA GLY A 168 -1.50 -6.91 18.04
C GLY A 168 -1.90 -8.20 17.30
N ASN A 169 -2.98 -8.87 17.70
CA ASN A 169 -3.46 -10.08 17.02
C ASN A 169 -4.04 -9.74 15.63
N ASN A 170 -4.85 -8.70 15.51
CA ASN A 170 -5.43 -8.26 14.23
C ASN A 170 -4.34 -7.85 13.23
N ILE A 171 -3.33 -7.12 13.70
CA ILE A 171 -2.17 -6.72 12.89
C ILE A 171 -1.40 -7.97 12.44
N ARG A 172 -1.08 -8.87 13.38
CA ARG A 172 -0.37 -10.13 13.12
C ARG A 172 -1.13 -10.99 12.10
N ASP A 173 -2.43 -11.17 12.29
CA ASP A 173 -3.21 -12.11 11.48
C ASP A 173 -3.42 -11.57 10.06
N THR A 174 -3.58 -10.26 9.89
CA THR A 174 -3.61 -9.64 8.55
C THR A 174 -2.24 -9.75 7.86
N PHE A 175 -1.16 -9.48 8.57
CA PHE A 175 0.21 -9.68 8.08
C PHE A 175 0.47 -11.14 7.69
N ARG A 176 -0.02 -12.09 8.50
CA ARG A 176 0.09 -13.53 8.26
C ARG A 176 -0.60 -13.93 6.95
N VAL A 177 -1.81 -13.45 6.68
CA VAL A 177 -2.48 -13.75 5.40
C VAL A 177 -1.71 -13.17 4.21
N LEU A 178 -1.14 -11.96 4.34
CA LEU A 178 -0.27 -11.39 3.29
C LEU A 178 0.97 -12.27 3.05
N LEU A 179 1.58 -12.83 4.10
CA LEU A 179 2.70 -13.78 3.96
C LEU A 179 2.26 -15.08 3.30
N GLN A 180 1.12 -15.67 3.70
CA GLN A 180 0.58 -16.89 3.10
C GLN A 180 0.33 -16.70 1.59
N MET A 181 -0.36 -15.61 1.21
CA MET A 181 -0.60 -15.28 -0.19
C MET A 181 0.71 -15.03 -0.93
N SER A 182 1.66 -14.31 -0.33
CA SER A 182 2.98 -14.08 -0.93
C SER A 182 3.72 -15.38 -1.18
N ALA A 183 3.66 -16.36 -0.27
CA ALA A 183 4.29 -17.67 -0.45
C ALA A 183 3.65 -18.45 -1.62
N VAL A 184 2.32 -18.48 -1.69
CA VAL A 184 1.56 -19.09 -2.80
C VAL A 184 1.94 -18.47 -4.14
N LEU A 185 1.93 -17.15 -4.22
CA LEU A 185 2.26 -16.41 -5.44
C LEU A 185 3.72 -16.59 -5.86
N THR A 186 4.65 -16.53 -4.89
CA THR A 186 6.09 -16.69 -5.15
C THR A 186 6.40 -18.09 -5.65
N PHE A 187 5.91 -19.12 -4.95
CA PHE A 187 6.20 -20.51 -5.30
C PHE A 187 5.45 -20.93 -6.57
N GLY A 188 4.15 -20.63 -6.66
CA GLY A 188 3.33 -21.03 -7.82
C GLY A 188 3.65 -20.23 -9.08
N GLY A 189 3.85 -18.92 -8.96
CA GLY A 189 4.22 -18.04 -10.07
C GLY A 189 5.71 -18.10 -10.45
N GLN A 190 6.58 -18.52 -9.53
CA GLN A 190 8.04 -18.50 -9.65
C GLN A 190 8.57 -17.10 -9.99
N MET A 191 8.08 -16.09 -9.25
CA MET A 191 8.51 -14.71 -9.41
C MET A 191 8.50 -13.96 -8.06
N PRO A 192 9.37 -12.94 -7.88
CA PRO A 192 9.35 -12.10 -6.68
C PRO A 192 7.99 -11.43 -6.45
N VAL A 193 7.53 -11.44 -5.20
CA VAL A 193 6.30 -10.75 -4.78
C VAL A 193 6.65 -9.54 -3.91
N ILE A 194 6.12 -8.38 -4.26
CA ILE A 194 6.26 -7.12 -3.53
C ILE A 194 5.06 -7.03 -2.58
N LYS A 195 5.29 -6.87 -1.28
CA LYS A 195 4.24 -6.91 -0.25
C LYS A 195 3.96 -5.51 0.29
N VAL A 196 2.78 -4.97 -0.01
CA VAL A 196 2.39 -3.63 0.43
C VAL A 196 1.10 -3.71 1.25
N GLY A 197 1.18 -3.41 2.54
CA GLY A 197 0.04 -3.36 3.44
C GLY A 197 -0.84 -2.12 3.22
N ARG A 198 -2.16 -2.29 3.22
CA ARG A 198 -3.11 -1.22 3.52
C ARG A 198 -3.25 -1.10 5.04
N MET A 199 -2.17 -0.65 5.67
CA MET A 199 -1.97 -0.71 7.13
C MET A 199 -1.14 0.49 7.57
N ALA A 200 -1.27 0.86 8.84
CA ALA A 200 -0.56 1.97 9.47
C ALA A 200 -0.86 3.35 8.85
N GLY A 201 -2.10 3.60 8.42
CA GLY A 201 -2.50 4.92 7.91
C GLY A 201 -3.83 4.96 7.18
N GLN A 202 -4.44 3.82 6.89
CA GLN A 202 -5.65 3.71 6.08
C GLN A 202 -6.92 4.03 6.89
N PHE A 203 -6.99 5.21 7.51
CA PHE A 203 -8.13 5.60 8.36
C PHE A 203 -9.22 6.34 7.59
N ALA A 204 -8.83 7.27 6.70
CA ALA A 204 -9.79 8.14 6.02
C ALA A 204 -10.51 7.40 4.88
N LYS A 205 -11.80 7.69 4.69
CA LYS A 205 -12.64 7.13 3.63
C LYS A 205 -13.38 8.23 2.86
N PRO A 206 -13.33 8.24 1.51
CA PRO A 206 -14.20 9.11 0.74
C PRO A 206 -15.65 8.60 0.80
N ARG A 207 -16.61 9.51 0.70
CA ARG A 207 -18.05 9.19 0.77
C ARG A 207 -18.77 9.67 -0.48
N SER A 208 -19.69 8.85 -0.98
CA SER A 208 -20.58 9.26 -2.08
C SER A 208 -21.49 10.41 -1.63
N GLU A 209 -22.06 10.29 -0.43
CA GLU A 209 -22.94 11.31 0.16
C GLU A 209 -22.29 11.98 1.37
N ALA A 210 -22.46 13.29 1.49
CA ALA A 210 -21.96 14.07 2.62
C ALA A 210 -22.70 13.75 3.93
N PHE A 211 -23.96 13.32 3.83
CA PHE A 211 -24.82 12.98 4.96
C PHE A 211 -25.32 11.53 4.86
N GLU A 212 -25.57 10.94 6.01
CA GLU A 212 -26.20 9.65 6.19
C GLU A 212 -27.52 9.85 6.92
N GLU A 213 -28.58 9.20 6.43
CA GLU A 213 -29.91 9.28 7.01
C GLU A 213 -30.36 7.89 7.48
N ARG A 214 -30.82 7.80 8.73
CA ARG A 214 -31.39 6.59 9.34
C ARG A 214 -32.58 6.99 10.17
N ASP A 215 -33.71 6.30 9.98
CA ASP A 215 -34.94 6.51 10.76
C ASP A 215 -35.38 7.98 10.85
N GLY A 216 -35.24 8.74 9.76
CA GLY A 216 -35.58 10.16 9.67
C GLY A 216 -34.57 11.14 10.29
N VAL A 217 -33.48 10.65 10.89
CA VAL A 217 -32.39 11.47 11.42
C VAL A 217 -31.27 11.57 10.38
N LYS A 218 -30.85 12.79 10.05
CA LYS A 218 -29.79 13.08 9.07
C LYS A 218 -28.55 13.63 9.74
N LEU A 219 -27.42 12.91 9.65
CA LEU A 219 -26.13 13.29 10.26
C LEU A 219 -25.01 13.30 9.22
N PRO A 220 -23.88 14.01 9.46
CA PRO A 220 -22.71 13.89 8.60
C PRO A 220 -22.27 12.43 8.46
N SER A 221 -21.88 12.04 7.24
CA SER A 221 -21.36 10.71 6.97
C SER A 221 -20.10 10.43 7.81
N TYR A 222 -19.96 9.20 8.31
CA TYR A 222 -18.69 8.72 8.84
C TYR A 222 -17.60 8.74 7.75
N ARG A 223 -16.48 9.41 7.99
CA ARG A 223 -15.39 9.61 7.00
C ARG A 223 -14.10 8.89 7.38
N GLY A 224 -14.15 8.02 8.37
CA GLY A 224 -12.96 7.35 8.90
C GLY A 224 -12.54 7.89 10.25
N ASP A 225 -11.86 7.05 11.02
CA ASP A 225 -11.60 7.30 12.43
C ASP A 225 -10.66 8.48 12.69
N ASN A 226 -9.82 8.85 11.72
CA ASN A 226 -8.97 10.04 11.77
C ASN A 226 -9.73 11.35 11.51
N ILE A 227 -11.04 11.29 11.20
CA ILE A 227 -11.90 12.46 10.97
C ILE A 227 -13.02 12.51 12.01
N ASN A 228 -13.87 11.48 12.08
CA ASN A 228 -15.02 11.43 13.00
C ASN A 228 -15.31 9.98 13.46
N GLY A 229 -16.28 9.79 14.35
CA GLY A 229 -16.67 8.48 14.89
C GLY A 229 -17.73 7.78 14.05
N ASP A 230 -17.71 6.45 14.09
CA ASP A 230 -18.62 5.55 13.37
C ASP A 230 -20.06 5.60 13.92
N ALA A 231 -20.21 5.77 15.24
CA ALA A 231 -21.49 5.80 15.93
C ALA A 231 -22.44 6.85 15.33
N PHE A 232 -23.70 6.45 15.10
CA PHE A 232 -24.72 7.31 14.48
C PHE A 232 -25.37 8.23 15.52
N ASN A 233 -24.61 9.22 16.00
CA ASN A 233 -25.09 10.30 16.85
C ASN A 233 -24.34 11.60 16.54
N GLU A 234 -24.96 12.74 16.84
CA GLU A 234 -24.45 14.07 16.51
C GLU A 234 -23.01 14.27 17.00
N LYS A 235 -22.74 14.03 18.29
CA LYS A 235 -21.42 14.18 18.91
C LYS A 235 -20.34 13.38 18.18
N SER A 236 -20.64 12.15 17.79
CA SER A 236 -19.66 11.27 17.14
C SER A 236 -19.39 11.69 15.70
N ARG A 237 -20.35 12.32 15.02
CA ARG A 237 -20.22 12.69 13.60
C ARG A 237 -19.54 14.04 13.35
N ILE A 238 -19.38 14.87 14.37
CA ILE A 238 -18.60 16.11 14.31
C ILE A 238 -17.11 15.76 14.06
N PRO A 239 -16.47 16.34 13.02
CA PRO A 239 -15.03 16.18 12.81
C PRO A 239 -14.21 16.71 13.99
N ASP A 240 -13.27 15.90 14.47
CA ASP A 240 -12.42 16.20 15.62
C ASP A 240 -10.94 16.10 15.21
N PRO A 241 -10.17 17.20 15.22
CA PRO A 241 -8.79 17.21 14.76
C PRO A 241 -7.88 16.33 15.65
N GLN A 242 -8.17 16.15 16.94
CA GLN A 242 -7.36 15.31 17.84
C GLN A 242 -7.28 13.86 17.38
N ARG A 243 -8.25 13.41 16.59
CA ARG A 243 -8.24 12.09 15.95
C ARG A 243 -7.04 11.90 15.01
N MET A 244 -6.48 12.95 14.43
CA MET A 244 -5.27 12.87 13.61
C MET A 244 -4.03 12.51 14.45
N VAL A 245 -3.90 13.06 15.66
CA VAL A 245 -2.81 12.68 16.58
C VAL A 245 -2.94 11.21 17.01
N ARG A 246 -4.18 10.77 17.29
CA ARG A 246 -4.46 9.36 17.59
C ARG A 246 -4.14 8.45 16.39
N ALA A 247 -4.51 8.86 15.18
CA ALA A 247 -4.19 8.13 13.95
C ALA A 247 -2.68 7.99 13.77
N TYR A 248 -1.92 9.07 13.95
CA TYR A 248 -0.46 9.03 13.91
C TYR A 248 0.12 8.02 14.92
N ALA A 249 -0.32 8.09 16.18
CA ALA A 249 0.17 7.20 17.23
C ALA A 249 -0.13 5.71 16.91
N GLN A 250 -1.34 5.43 16.41
CA GLN A 250 -1.72 4.09 16.00
C GLN A 250 -0.93 3.62 14.78
N SER A 251 -0.73 4.47 13.78
CA SER A 251 0.11 4.18 12.60
C SER A 251 1.53 3.82 13.01
N ALA A 252 2.17 4.64 13.84
CA ALA A 252 3.54 4.42 14.29
C ALA A 252 3.67 3.10 15.07
N ALA A 253 2.72 2.81 15.97
CA ALA A 253 2.71 1.56 16.74
C ALA A 253 2.46 0.33 15.85
N THR A 254 1.53 0.42 14.89
CA THR A 254 1.25 -0.65 13.93
C THR A 254 2.47 -0.94 13.06
N LEU A 255 3.10 0.08 12.48
CA LEU A 255 4.29 -0.11 11.65
C LEU A 255 5.47 -0.64 12.45
N ASN A 256 5.68 -0.17 13.69
CA ASN A 256 6.71 -0.72 14.56
C ASN A 256 6.53 -2.24 14.76
N LEU A 257 5.30 -2.69 15.02
CA LEU A 257 5.01 -4.12 15.17
C LEU A 257 5.20 -4.89 13.85
N LEU A 258 4.77 -4.31 12.71
CA LEU A 258 4.97 -4.92 11.39
C LEU A 258 6.46 -5.09 11.06
N ARG A 259 7.30 -4.08 11.37
CA ARG A 259 8.76 -4.18 11.21
C ARG A 259 9.33 -5.31 12.07
N ALA A 260 8.89 -5.44 13.31
CA ALA A 260 9.30 -6.53 14.19
C ALA A 260 8.89 -7.91 13.65
N PHE A 261 7.71 -8.05 13.03
CA PHE A 261 7.33 -9.31 12.38
C PHE A 261 8.11 -9.57 11.08
N ALA A 262 8.37 -8.54 10.28
CA ALA A 262 9.06 -8.66 9.00
C ALA A 262 10.54 -9.06 9.14
N THR A 263 11.23 -8.61 10.18
CA THR A 263 12.66 -8.87 10.38
C THR A 263 12.99 -9.74 11.60
N GLY A 264 12.09 -9.82 12.59
CA GLY A 264 12.30 -10.57 13.84
C GLY A 264 11.99 -12.07 13.76
N GLY A 265 12.05 -12.66 12.56
CA GLY A 265 11.85 -14.09 12.34
C GLY A 265 10.40 -14.57 12.26
N TYR A 266 9.38 -13.69 12.32
CA TYR A 266 7.99 -14.09 12.04
C TYR A 266 7.79 -14.39 10.55
N ALA A 267 8.41 -13.60 9.68
CA ALA A 267 8.38 -13.76 8.23
C ALA A 267 9.40 -14.76 7.66
N ALA A 268 10.12 -15.51 8.51
CA ALA A 268 11.08 -16.50 8.06
C ALA A 268 10.39 -17.60 7.23
N MET A 269 10.96 -17.95 6.07
CA MET A 269 10.36 -18.90 5.12
C MET A 269 10.17 -20.31 5.71
N GLN A 270 11.01 -20.69 6.67
CA GLN A 270 10.89 -21.94 7.43
C GLN A 270 9.58 -22.05 8.22
N ARG A 271 8.91 -20.91 8.48
CA ARG A 271 7.66 -20.85 9.22
C ARG A 271 6.43 -20.90 8.32
N VAL A 272 6.58 -21.16 7.02
CA VAL A 272 5.47 -21.24 6.06
C VAL A 272 4.37 -22.20 6.51
N THR A 273 4.75 -23.33 7.13
CA THR A 273 3.81 -24.31 7.72
C THR A 273 3.12 -23.76 8.96
N GLN A 274 3.82 -22.95 9.76
CA GLN A 274 3.29 -22.28 10.95
C GLN A 274 2.38 -21.11 10.61
N TRP A 275 2.30 -20.65 9.36
CA TRP A 275 1.37 -19.59 8.98
C TRP A 275 -0.07 -20.07 8.76
N ASN A 276 -0.37 -21.36 8.94
CA ASN A 276 -1.74 -21.86 8.87
C ASN A 276 -2.63 -21.33 10.00
N LEU A 277 -3.59 -20.47 9.64
CA LEU A 277 -4.63 -20.01 10.56
C LEU A 277 -5.55 -21.19 10.92
N ASP A 278 -5.89 -21.33 12.21
CA ASP A 278 -6.62 -22.50 12.72
C ASP A 278 -7.94 -22.74 11.99
N PHE A 279 -8.65 -21.67 11.63
CA PHE A 279 -9.92 -21.79 10.90
C PHE A 279 -9.77 -22.19 9.42
N THR A 280 -8.56 -22.17 8.86
CA THR A 280 -8.28 -22.67 7.50
C THR A 280 -8.01 -24.18 7.48
N GLN A 281 -7.70 -24.80 8.62
CA GLN A 281 -7.28 -26.22 8.71
C GLN A 281 -8.33 -27.25 8.28
N HIS A 282 -9.61 -26.85 8.24
CA HIS A 282 -10.74 -27.69 7.81
C HIS A 282 -11.38 -27.17 6.52
N SER A 283 -10.55 -26.70 5.57
CA SER A 283 -11.02 -26.23 4.26
C SER A 283 -10.14 -26.79 3.16
N GLU A 284 -10.72 -27.01 1.98
CA GLU A 284 -9.97 -27.46 0.78
C GLU A 284 -8.77 -26.55 0.50
N GLN A 285 -8.92 -25.24 0.68
CA GLN A 285 -7.82 -24.30 0.44
C GLN A 285 -6.73 -24.36 1.50
N GLY A 286 -7.08 -24.69 2.74
CA GLY A 286 -6.11 -25.03 3.78
C GLY A 286 -5.34 -26.30 3.45
N ASP A 287 -5.99 -27.31 2.87
CA ASP A 287 -5.34 -28.54 2.42
C ASP A 287 -4.34 -28.27 1.29
N ARG A 288 -4.74 -27.51 0.28
CA ARG A 288 -3.86 -27.09 -0.82
C ARG A 288 -2.68 -26.25 -0.33
N TYR A 289 -2.90 -25.39 0.68
CA TYR A 289 -1.81 -24.64 1.30
C TYR A 289 -0.89 -25.52 2.14
N ARG A 290 -1.39 -26.53 2.84
CA ARG A 290 -0.53 -27.52 3.51
C ARG A 290 0.36 -28.24 2.51
N GLU A 291 -0.20 -28.71 1.40
CA GLU A 291 0.56 -29.35 0.33
C GLU A 291 1.63 -28.40 -0.24
N LEU A 292 1.26 -27.15 -0.52
CA LEU A 292 2.21 -26.13 -0.95
C LEU A 292 3.33 -25.92 0.09
N ALA A 293 2.96 -25.77 1.37
CA ALA A 293 3.91 -25.53 2.45
C ALA A 293 4.90 -26.70 2.58
N HIS A 294 4.44 -27.94 2.43
CA HIS A 294 5.32 -29.11 2.36
C HIS A 294 6.29 -29.04 1.17
N ARG A 295 5.81 -28.64 -0.02
CA ARG A 295 6.69 -28.49 -1.20
C ARG A 295 7.69 -27.34 -1.07
N VAL A 296 7.31 -26.26 -0.37
CA VAL A 296 8.24 -25.17 -0.02
C VAL A 296 9.28 -25.68 0.95
N ASP A 297 8.90 -26.46 1.96
CA ASP A 297 9.82 -27.06 2.93
C ASP A 297 10.83 -28.00 2.24
N GLU A 298 10.37 -28.88 1.34
CA GLU A 298 11.25 -29.71 0.50
C GLU A 298 12.22 -28.89 -0.35
N ALA A 299 11.75 -27.79 -0.96
CA ALA A 299 12.59 -26.90 -1.74
C ALA A 299 13.65 -26.18 -0.88
N LEU A 300 13.28 -25.76 0.33
CA LEU A 300 14.23 -25.19 1.30
C LEU A 300 15.24 -26.24 1.75
N GLY A 301 14.82 -27.49 1.95
CA GLY A 301 15.69 -28.62 2.23
C GLY A 301 16.71 -28.86 1.12
N PHE A 302 16.27 -28.81 -0.15
CA PHE A 302 17.15 -28.89 -1.31
C PHE A 302 18.14 -27.71 -1.37
N MET A 303 17.68 -26.47 -1.17
CA MET A 303 18.56 -25.28 -1.16
C MET A 303 19.62 -25.39 -0.05
N SER A 304 19.22 -25.84 1.14
CA SER A 304 20.13 -26.09 2.26
C SER A 304 21.18 -27.16 1.91
N ALA A 305 20.75 -28.29 1.33
CA ALA A 305 21.64 -29.34 0.87
C ALA A 305 22.60 -28.87 -0.25
N ALA A 306 22.18 -27.91 -1.07
CA ALA A 306 22.99 -27.27 -2.11
C ALA A 306 23.93 -26.18 -1.58
N GLY A 307 23.97 -25.94 -0.26
CA GLY A 307 24.89 -24.98 0.38
C GLY A 307 24.33 -23.57 0.58
N LEU A 308 23.05 -23.33 0.30
CA LEU A 308 22.36 -22.10 0.68
C LEU A 308 21.82 -22.24 2.10
N THR A 309 22.58 -21.72 3.06
CA THR A 309 22.27 -21.91 4.48
C THR A 309 21.00 -21.14 4.88
N VAL A 310 20.21 -21.77 5.76
CA VAL A 310 18.88 -21.27 6.16
C VAL A 310 18.92 -20.02 7.06
N ASP A 311 20.10 -19.67 7.57
CA ASP A 311 20.39 -18.45 8.33
C ASP A 311 20.63 -17.22 7.43
N HIS A 312 20.71 -17.41 6.11
CA HIS A 312 20.88 -16.30 5.17
C HIS A 312 19.75 -15.25 5.36
N PRO A 313 20.04 -13.93 5.38
CA PRO A 313 19.04 -12.89 5.64
C PRO A 313 17.80 -12.93 4.73
N LEU A 314 17.98 -13.37 3.47
CA LEU A 314 16.89 -13.58 2.51
C LEU A 314 15.89 -14.68 2.91
N MET A 315 16.29 -15.60 3.80
CA MET A 315 15.43 -16.68 4.32
C MET A 315 14.73 -16.30 5.62
N THR A 316 15.28 -15.35 6.38
CA THR A 316 14.86 -15.01 7.75
C THR A 316 14.08 -13.70 7.83
N SER A 317 14.15 -12.85 6.82
CA SER A 317 13.47 -11.56 6.75
C SER A 317 12.69 -11.37 5.45
N THR A 318 11.75 -10.43 5.45
CA THR A 318 11.04 -10.03 4.25
C THR A 318 10.85 -8.51 4.23
N ASP A 319 10.94 -7.92 3.05
CA ASP A 319 10.55 -6.51 2.89
C ASP A 319 9.02 -6.39 2.95
N PHE A 320 8.54 -5.43 3.74
CA PHE A 320 7.13 -5.09 3.87
C PHE A 320 6.96 -3.58 3.92
N TRP A 321 6.10 -3.07 3.04
CA TRP A 321 5.80 -1.63 2.95
C TRP A 321 4.36 -1.36 3.33
N THR A 322 4.04 -0.09 3.55
CA THR A 322 2.70 0.40 3.94
C THR A 322 2.17 1.39 2.92
N SER A 323 0.86 1.47 2.84
CA SER A 323 0.15 2.36 1.93
C SER A 323 -1.22 2.76 2.46
N HIS A 324 -1.65 3.96 2.07
CA HIS A 324 -3.02 4.43 2.26
C HIS A 324 -3.43 5.42 1.17
N GLU A 325 -4.73 5.71 1.11
CA GLU A 325 -5.27 6.76 0.24
C GLU A 325 -4.81 8.11 0.75
N CYS A 326 -4.10 8.87 -0.07
CA CYS A 326 -3.82 10.27 0.21
C CYS A 326 -5.14 11.04 0.10
N LEU A 327 -5.81 11.23 1.23
CA LEU A 327 -7.17 11.79 1.28
C LEU A 327 -7.25 13.02 2.18
N LEU A 328 -6.80 12.91 3.44
CA LEU A 328 -6.88 14.00 4.41
C LEU A 328 -5.64 14.89 4.28
N LEU A 329 -5.61 15.76 3.26
CA LEU A 329 -4.44 16.55 2.88
C LEU A 329 -3.78 17.34 4.03
N PRO A 330 -4.50 17.90 5.04
CA PRO A 330 -3.84 18.49 6.20
C PRO A 330 -2.92 17.52 6.97
N TYR A 331 -3.34 16.26 7.11
CA TYR A 331 -2.57 15.20 7.76
C TYR A 331 -1.36 14.77 6.92
N GLU A 332 -1.55 14.62 5.61
CA GLU A 332 -0.45 14.27 4.69
C GLU A 332 0.59 15.39 4.61
N GLN A 333 0.15 16.65 4.57
CA GLN A 333 1.02 17.83 4.61
C GLN A 333 1.87 17.85 5.90
N SER A 334 1.28 17.60 7.08
CA SER A 334 2.03 17.65 8.33
C SER A 334 3.04 16.50 8.46
N LEU A 335 2.88 15.42 7.71
CA LEU A 335 3.83 14.30 7.68
C LEU A 335 4.82 14.36 6.50
N THR A 336 4.74 15.38 5.65
CA THR A 336 5.67 15.54 4.52
C THR A 336 6.99 16.15 4.95
N ARG A 337 8.10 15.46 4.67
CA ARG A 337 9.46 15.88 5.03
C ARG A 337 10.34 16.02 3.80
N GLN A 338 11.31 16.94 3.87
CA GLN A 338 12.38 17.00 2.90
C GLN A 338 13.45 15.96 3.24
N ASP A 339 13.78 15.10 2.29
CA ASP A 339 14.87 14.13 2.42
C ASP A 339 16.21 14.87 2.39
N SER A 340 17.01 14.69 3.43
CA SER A 340 18.32 15.34 3.58
C SER A 340 19.34 14.89 2.52
N THR A 341 19.14 13.71 1.91
CA THR A 341 20.08 13.16 0.92
C THR A 341 19.84 13.65 -0.51
N THR A 342 18.57 13.88 -0.89
CA THR A 342 18.19 14.25 -2.26
C THR A 342 17.58 15.65 -2.39
N GLY A 343 17.13 16.24 -1.28
CA GLY A 343 16.39 17.50 -1.27
C GLY A 343 14.94 17.39 -1.76
N HIS A 344 14.47 16.19 -2.17
CA HIS A 344 13.09 15.95 -2.56
C HIS A 344 12.17 15.83 -1.34
N PHE A 345 10.90 16.16 -1.51
CA PHE A 345 9.89 15.96 -0.48
C PHE A 345 9.30 14.56 -0.57
N TYR A 346 9.11 13.91 0.56
CA TYR A 346 8.38 12.66 0.69
C TYR A 346 7.28 12.88 1.71
N ASP A 347 6.08 12.40 1.39
CA ASP A 347 5.07 12.20 2.41
C ASP A 347 5.48 10.98 3.24
N CYS A 348 5.97 11.25 4.45
CA CYS A 348 6.49 10.21 5.33
C CYS A 348 5.39 9.57 6.19
N SER A 349 4.12 9.72 5.82
CA SER A 349 3.00 9.00 6.42
C SER A 349 2.96 7.52 6.01
N ALA A 350 3.39 7.19 4.79
CA ALA A 350 3.49 5.83 4.28
C ALA A 350 4.52 5.71 3.13
N HIS A 351 4.87 4.47 2.78
CA HIS A 351 5.83 4.20 1.71
C HIS A 351 5.25 4.49 0.32
N MET A 352 4.01 4.08 0.09
CA MET A 352 3.25 4.31 -1.15
C MET A 352 1.92 4.99 -0.82
N LEU A 353 1.50 5.94 -1.65
CA LEU A 353 0.20 6.59 -1.52
C LEU A 353 -0.61 6.38 -2.79
N TRP A 354 -1.93 6.44 -2.73
CA TRP A 354 -2.74 6.53 -3.94
C TRP A 354 -3.74 7.68 -3.92
N VAL A 355 -4.08 8.17 -5.11
CA VAL A 355 -5.22 9.06 -5.31
C VAL A 355 -6.47 8.24 -5.65
N GLY A 356 -7.55 8.53 -4.93
CA GLY A 356 -8.83 7.84 -5.07
C GLY A 356 -9.60 8.27 -6.32
N GLU A 357 -10.57 7.44 -6.73
CA GLU A 357 -11.43 7.71 -7.89
C GLU A 357 -12.19 9.05 -7.76
N ARG A 358 -12.50 9.46 -6.52
CA ARG A 358 -13.26 10.69 -6.22
C ARG A 358 -12.38 11.94 -6.05
N THR A 359 -11.06 11.79 -6.04
CA THR A 359 -10.10 12.86 -5.72
C THR A 359 -9.01 13.05 -6.79
N ARG A 360 -9.08 12.31 -7.91
CA ARG A 360 -8.10 12.34 -9.00
C ARG A 360 -8.33 13.40 -10.08
N GLN A 361 -9.00 14.51 -9.76
CA GLN A 361 -9.24 15.58 -10.74
C GLN A 361 -7.89 16.21 -11.15
N LEU A 362 -7.66 16.39 -12.45
CA LEU A 362 -6.38 16.86 -13.00
C LEU A 362 -5.90 18.19 -12.38
N ASP A 363 -6.84 19.09 -12.07
CA ASP A 363 -6.61 20.41 -11.47
C ASP A 363 -6.94 20.45 -9.97
N GLY A 364 -7.22 19.29 -9.37
CA GLY A 364 -7.61 19.14 -7.97
C GLY A 364 -6.44 19.18 -6.99
N ALA A 365 -6.78 19.43 -5.72
CA ALA A 365 -5.80 19.55 -4.64
C ALA A 365 -4.96 18.28 -4.40
N HIS A 366 -5.57 17.09 -4.49
CA HIS A 366 -4.85 15.83 -4.26
C HIS A 366 -3.80 15.56 -5.33
N VAL A 367 -4.12 15.83 -6.60
CA VAL A 367 -3.16 15.71 -7.70
C VAL A 367 -2.03 16.73 -7.53
N GLU A 368 -2.34 17.97 -7.15
CA GLU A 368 -1.32 19.00 -6.87
C GLU A 368 -0.40 18.62 -5.71
N PHE A 369 -0.94 18.08 -4.62
CA PHE A 369 -0.13 17.61 -3.50
C PHE A 369 0.81 16.48 -3.94
N LEU A 370 0.25 15.44 -4.57
CA LEU A 370 1.00 14.25 -4.99
C LEU A 370 2.03 14.54 -6.09
N ARG A 371 1.84 15.58 -6.90
CA ARG A 371 2.77 16.01 -7.95
C ARG A 371 4.18 16.31 -7.42
N GLY A 372 4.31 16.78 -6.18
CA GLY A 372 5.61 17.17 -5.63
C GLY A 372 6.21 16.25 -4.58
N VAL A 373 5.49 15.21 -4.14
CA VAL A 373 6.07 14.17 -3.27
C VAL A 373 6.74 13.08 -4.11
N ALA A 374 7.85 12.53 -3.64
CA ALA A 374 8.70 11.57 -4.36
C ALA A 374 8.34 10.09 -4.09
N ASN A 375 7.34 9.80 -3.25
CA ASN A 375 6.84 8.44 -3.00
C ASN A 375 6.34 7.77 -4.30
N PRO A 376 6.44 6.44 -4.47
CA PRO A 376 5.67 5.75 -5.50
C PRO A 376 4.16 5.97 -5.28
N LEU A 377 3.44 6.18 -6.38
CA LEU A 377 2.04 6.59 -6.37
C LEU A 377 1.13 5.59 -7.06
N GLY A 378 -0.06 5.39 -6.49
CA GLY A 378 -1.18 4.70 -7.09
C GLY A 378 -2.22 5.66 -7.66
N ILE A 379 -2.89 5.27 -8.75
CA ILE A 379 -4.05 5.98 -9.31
C ILE A 379 -5.20 5.00 -9.43
N LYS A 380 -6.29 5.23 -8.68
CA LYS A 380 -7.51 4.45 -8.82
C LYS A 380 -8.22 4.81 -10.13
N VAL A 381 -8.62 3.79 -10.89
CA VAL A 381 -9.20 3.95 -12.23
C VAL A 381 -10.44 3.07 -12.39
N SER A 382 -11.60 3.71 -12.56
CA SER A 382 -12.85 3.02 -12.88
C SER A 382 -13.07 2.82 -14.39
N ASP A 383 -14.18 2.16 -14.74
CA ASP A 383 -14.70 2.01 -16.10
C ASP A 383 -15.05 3.35 -16.79
N LYS A 384 -15.14 4.43 -15.99
CA LYS A 384 -15.44 5.80 -16.46
C LYS A 384 -14.20 6.60 -16.86
N MET A 385 -12.99 6.07 -16.63
CA MET A 385 -11.76 6.79 -16.95
C MET A 385 -11.62 7.03 -18.45
N ASN A 386 -11.36 8.29 -18.81
CA ASN A 386 -11.01 8.66 -20.18
C ASN A 386 -9.52 8.34 -20.44
N PRO A 387 -9.15 7.65 -21.54
CA PRO A 387 -7.76 7.33 -21.84
C PRO A 387 -6.84 8.57 -21.96
N THR A 388 -7.34 9.68 -22.50
CA THR A 388 -6.57 10.92 -22.66
C THR A 388 -6.36 11.61 -21.31
N GLU A 389 -7.37 11.58 -20.44
CA GLU A 389 -7.26 12.09 -19.06
C GLU A 389 -6.25 11.29 -18.25
N LEU A 390 -6.25 9.95 -18.38
CA LEU A 390 -5.28 9.08 -17.72
C LEU A 390 -3.84 9.42 -18.14
N VAL A 391 -3.58 9.57 -19.45
CA VAL A 391 -2.25 9.94 -19.97
C VAL A 391 -1.78 11.28 -19.39
N LYS A 392 -2.65 12.29 -19.34
CA LYS A 392 -2.34 13.60 -18.74
C LYS A 392 -2.06 13.49 -17.24
N LEU A 393 -2.84 12.68 -16.53
CA LEU A 393 -2.64 12.47 -15.09
C LEU A 393 -1.28 11.81 -14.81
N ILE A 394 -0.90 10.82 -15.61
CA ILE A 394 0.42 10.18 -15.53
C ILE A 394 1.54 11.19 -15.83
N GLU A 395 1.36 12.04 -16.84
CA GLU A 395 2.33 13.08 -17.19
C GLU A 395 2.56 14.08 -16.03
N ILE A 396 1.48 14.48 -15.35
CA ILE A 396 1.56 15.35 -14.16
C ILE A 396 2.32 14.67 -13.02
N LEU A 397 2.01 13.40 -12.74
CA LEU A 397 2.52 12.69 -11.55
C LEU A 397 3.85 11.96 -11.78
N ASN A 398 4.26 11.76 -13.04
CA ASN A 398 5.50 11.11 -13.46
C ASN A 398 6.12 11.80 -14.69
N PRO A 399 6.50 13.09 -14.58
CA PRO A 399 7.02 13.86 -15.71
C PRO A 399 8.33 13.31 -16.27
N SER A 400 9.12 12.59 -15.45
CA SER A 400 10.36 11.94 -15.88
C SER A 400 10.16 10.51 -16.41
N ASN A 401 8.92 10.04 -16.51
CA ASN A 401 8.56 8.69 -16.95
C ASN A 401 9.36 7.58 -16.23
N LYS A 402 9.58 7.73 -14.93
CA LYS A 402 10.35 6.80 -14.12
C LYS A 402 9.55 5.50 -13.93
N PRO A 403 10.08 4.31 -14.28
CA PRO A 403 9.43 3.04 -13.97
C PRO A 403 9.22 2.88 -12.47
N GLY A 404 8.08 2.30 -12.07
CA GLY A 404 7.72 2.08 -10.66
C GLY A 404 7.10 3.29 -9.96
N ARG A 405 7.23 4.50 -10.52
CA ARG A 405 6.63 5.73 -9.97
C ARG A 405 5.10 5.68 -9.95
N ILE A 406 4.47 5.18 -11.02
CA ILE A 406 3.01 5.13 -11.15
C ILE A 406 2.52 3.69 -11.22
N THR A 407 1.56 3.39 -10.36
CA THR A 407 0.76 2.16 -10.37
C THR A 407 -0.69 2.50 -10.73
N ILE A 408 -1.21 1.96 -11.82
CA ILE A 408 -2.61 2.11 -12.22
C ILE A 408 -3.43 0.99 -11.57
N ILE A 409 -4.38 1.36 -10.73
CA ILE A 409 -5.19 0.47 -9.91
C ILE A 409 -6.61 0.39 -10.51
N THR A 410 -6.84 -0.60 -11.38
CA THR A 410 -8.08 -0.73 -12.16
C THR A 410 -9.19 -1.40 -11.34
N ARG A 411 -10.37 -0.78 -11.26
CA ARG A 411 -11.58 -1.35 -10.64
C ARG A 411 -12.80 -1.13 -11.52
N MET A 412 -13.20 -2.11 -12.31
CA MET A 412 -14.17 -1.94 -13.40
C MET A 412 -15.34 -2.92 -13.32
N GLY A 413 -15.19 -4.05 -12.62
CA GLY A 413 -16.02 -5.23 -12.83
C GLY A 413 -15.59 -6.00 -14.08
N ALA A 414 -15.84 -7.31 -14.11
CA ALA A 414 -15.27 -8.21 -15.11
C ALA A 414 -15.65 -7.89 -16.57
N GLU A 415 -16.89 -7.47 -16.81
CA GLU A 415 -17.37 -7.13 -18.16
C GLU A 415 -16.71 -5.85 -18.66
N ASN A 416 -16.78 -4.77 -17.88
CA ASN A 416 -16.17 -3.50 -18.23
C ASN A 416 -14.65 -3.61 -18.32
N MET A 417 -14.00 -4.47 -17.52
CA MET A 417 -12.56 -4.73 -17.63
C MET A 417 -12.19 -5.17 -19.05
N ARG A 418 -12.95 -6.11 -19.64
CA ARG A 418 -12.71 -6.61 -21.01
C ARG A 418 -12.92 -5.55 -22.08
N VAL A 419 -13.81 -4.59 -21.83
CA VAL A 419 -14.16 -3.55 -22.81
C VAL A 419 -13.26 -2.32 -22.68
N LYS A 420 -13.01 -1.84 -21.46
CA LYS A 420 -12.42 -0.53 -21.18
C LYS A 420 -10.90 -0.58 -21.02
N LEU A 421 -10.37 -1.58 -20.31
CA LEU A 421 -8.94 -1.66 -20.04
C LEU A 421 -8.05 -1.69 -21.30
N PRO A 422 -8.41 -2.39 -22.40
CA PRO A 422 -7.61 -2.37 -23.63
C PRO A 422 -7.33 -0.95 -24.14
N HIS A 423 -8.33 -0.06 -24.08
CA HIS A 423 -8.21 1.32 -24.55
C HIS A 423 -7.24 2.13 -23.69
N LEU A 424 -7.24 1.91 -22.37
CA LEU A 424 -6.32 2.57 -21.45
C LEU A 424 -4.88 2.08 -21.66
N ILE A 425 -4.67 0.77 -21.77
CA ILE A 425 -3.34 0.18 -22.01
C ILE A 425 -2.75 0.74 -23.31
N ARG A 426 -3.53 0.78 -24.39
CA ARG A 426 -3.07 1.31 -25.69
C ARG A 426 -2.75 2.80 -25.61
N ALA A 427 -3.56 3.61 -24.94
CA ALA A 427 -3.30 5.04 -24.79
C ALA A 427 -2.01 5.32 -24.02
N VAL A 428 -1.81 4.66 -22.87
CA VAL A 428 -0.58 4.77 -22.06
C VAL A 428 0.64 4.30 -22.85
N ARG A 429 0.53 3.18 -23.59
CA ARG A 429 1.58 2.67 -24.46
C ARG A 429 1.92 3.65 -25.59
N HIS A 430 0.92 4.22 -26.26
CA HIS A 430 1.12 5.20 -27.33
C HIS A 430 1.80 6.48 -26.81
N ALA A 431 1.51 6.87 -25.56
CA ALA A 431 2.20 7.97 -24.89
C ALA A 431 3.63 7.62 -24.43
N GLY A 432 4.10 6.38 -24.62
CA GLY A 432 5.42 5.91 -24.18
C GLY A 432 5.57 5.84 -22.66
N GLN A 433 4.47 5.87 -21.91
CA GLN A 433 4.49 5.94 -20.46
C GLN A 433 4.65 4.56 -19.82
N ILE A 434 5.50 4.46 -18.80
CA ILE A 434 5.78 3.22 -18.07
C ILE A 434 5.03 3.25 -16.74
N VAL A 435 4.13 2.28 -16.55
CA VAL A 435 3.31 2.15 -15.35
C VAL A 435 3.20 0.69 -14.92
N THR A 436 2.98 0.47 -13.62
CA THR A 436 2.61 -0.84 -13.09
C THR A 436 1.10 -0.98 -13.15
N TRP A 437 0.58 -1.96 -13.89
CA TRP A 437 -0.86 -2.25 -13.92
C TRP A 437 -1.23 -3.23 -12.81
N ILE A 438 -2.17 -2.88 -11.95
CA ILE A 438 -2.75 -3.80 -10.97
C ILE A 438 -4.27 -3.75 -11.00
N THR A 439 -4.91 -4.84 -10.59
CA THR A 439 -6.37 -4.92 -10.45
C THR A 439 -6.82 -4.80 -9.00
N ASP A 440 -7.83 -3.98 -8.77
CA ASP A 440 -8.65 -3.91 -7.57
C ASP A 440 -10.02 -4.54 -7.88
N PRO A 441 -10.14 -5.87 -7.72
CA PRO A 441 -11.37 -6.60 -8.03
C PRO A 441 -12.45 -6.42 -6.94
N MET A 442 -12.24 -5.54 -5.97
CA MET A 442 -13.09 -5.40 -4.79
C MET A 442 -14.11 -4.28 -5.01
N HIS A 443 -13.62 -3.08 -5.26
CA HIS A 443 -14.46 -1.88 -5.31
C HIS A 443 -15.44 -1.91 -6.49
N GLY A 444 -15.07 -2.58 -7.59
CA GLY A 444 -15.89 -2.85 -8.79
C GLY A 444 -17.19 -3.59 -8.52
N ASN A 445 -17.18 -4.50 -7.54
CA ASN A 445 -18.14 -5.60 -7.44
C ASN A 445 -18.98 -5.56 -6.15
N THR A 446 -19.20 -4.36 -5.59
CA THR A 446 -19.98 -4.21 -4.36
C THR A 446 -21.47 -4.16 -4.67
N ILE A 447 -22.25 -5.00 -3.99
CA ILE A 447 -23.71 -5.05 -4.06
C ILE A 447 -24.33 -4.83 -2.67
N LYS A 448 -25.64 -4.59 -2.60
CA LYS A 448 -26.41 -4.54 -1.35
C LYS A 448 -27.21 -5.84 -1.21
N ALA A 449 -27.02 -6.55 -0.11
CA ALA A 449 -27.75 -7.77 0.23
C ALA A 449 -29.20 -7.45 0.63
N PRO A 450 -30.13 -8.45 0.62
CA PRO A 450 -31.51 -8.26 1.06
C PRO A 450 -31.64 -7.71 2.49
N CYS A 451 -30.73 -8.09 3.40
CA CYS A 451 -30.64 -7.57 4.77
C CYS A 451 -30.13 -6.12 4.87
N GLY A 452 -29.78 -5.50 3.75
CA GLY A 452 -29.33 -4.11 3.68
C GLY A 452 -27.81 -3.91 3.84
N LEU A 453 -27.08 -4.94 4.28
CA LEU A 453 -25.62 -4.92 4.35
C LEU A 453 -25.00 -4.89 2.95
N LYS A 454 -23.85 -4.22 2.82
CA LYS A 454 -23.04 -4.34 1.59
C LYS A 454 -22.35 -5.69 1.60
N THR A 455 -22.21 -6.32 0.45
CA THR A 455 -21.38 -7.51 0.27
C THR A 455 -20.74 -7.49 -1.12
N ARG A 456 -19.84 -8.45 -1.38
CA ARG A 456 -19.19 -8.65 -2.67
C ARG A 456 -19.22 -10.15 -3.00
N PRO A 457 -19.79 -10.56 -4.14
CA PRO A 457 -19.72 -11.95 -4.57
C PRO A 457 -18.30 -12.34 -4.93
N PHE A 458 -17.76 -13.37 -4.29
CA PHE A 458 -16.40 -13.86 -4.55
C PHE A 458 -16.20 -14.22 -6.04
N ASP A 459 -17.21 -14.80 -6.69
CA ASP A 459 -17.15 -15.13 -8.12
C ASP A 459 -17.00 -13.90 -9.00
N SER A 460 -17.59 -12.75 -8.62
CA SER A 460 -17.42 -11.49 -9.34
C SER A 460 -16.01 -10.93 -9.18
N ILE A 461 -15.46 -11.02 -7.96
CA ILE A 461 -14.06 -10.65 -7.65
C ILE A 461 -13.11 -11.50 -8.52
N LEU A 462 -13.32 -12.82 -8.53
CA LEU A 462 -12.55 -13.76 -9.33
C LEU A 462 -12.68 -13.51 -10.84
N ALA A 463 -13.89 -13.24 -11.32
CA ALA A 463 -14.14 -12.96 -12.73
C ALA A 463 -13.40 -11.70 -13.20
N GLU A 464 -13.29 -10.66 -12.36
CA GLU A 464 -12.53 -9.46 -12.68
C GLU A 464 -11.02 -9.71 -12.72
N VAL A 465 -10.49 -10.49 -11.78
CA VAL A 465 -9.08 -10.92 -11.83
C VAL A 465 -8.80 -11.71 -13.11
N ARG A 466 -9.67 -12.65 -13.48
CA ARG A 466 -9.52 -13.40 -14.75
C ARG A 466 -9.54 -12.45 -15.96
N ALA A 467 -10.51 -11.54 -16.01
CA ALA A 467 -10.62 -10.54 -17.08
C ALA A 467 -9.36 -9.68 -17.21
N PHE A 468 -8.80 -9.24 -16.08
CA PHE A 468 -7.58 -8.43 -16.04
C PHE A 468 -6.40 -9.17 -16.69
N PHE A 469 -6.17 -10.44 -16.31
CA PHE A 469 -5.12 -11.25 -16.94
C PHE A 469 -5.40 -11.50 -18.43
N ASP A 470 -6.66 -11.82 -18.80
CA ASP A 470 -7.05 -12.07 -20.19
C ASP A 470 -6.75 -10.85 -21.07
N VAL A 471 -7.11 -9.65 -20.62
CA VAL A 471 -6.84 -8.40 -21.34
C VAL A 471 -5.34 -8.15 -21.47
N HIS A 472 -4.56 -8.32 -20.40
CA HIS A 472 -3.12 -8.13 -20.49
C HIS A 472 -2.44 -9.12 -21.45
N ASP A 473 -2.92 -10.37 -21.49
CA ASP A 473 -2.43 -11.38 -22.42
C ASP A 473 -2.79 -11.03 -23.88
N GLN A 474 -3.99 -10.50 -24.12
CA GLN A 474 -4.42 -10.00 -25.44
C GLN A 474 -3.64 -8.77 -25.90
N GLU A 475 -3.40 -7.82 -24.99
CA GLU A 475 -2.68 -6.58 -25.29
C GLU A 475 -1.16 -6.75 -25.28
N GLY A 476 -0.62 -7.92 -24.93
CA GLY A 476 0.83 -8.14 -24.82
C GLY A 476 1.49 -7.28 -23.73
N SER A 477 0.78 -7.03 -22.63
CA SER A 477 1.26 -6.22 -21.50
C SER A 477 1.41 -7.05 -20.22
N HIS A 478 1.87 -6.42 -19.14
CA HIS A 478 2.17 -7.10 -17.87
C HIS A 478 1.05 -6.89 -16.83
N PRO A 479 0.40 -7.97 -16.36
CA PRO A 479 -0.45 -7.91 -15.17
C PRO A 479 0.46 -7.84 -13.94
N GLY A 480 0.74 -6.61 -13.48
CA GLY A 480 1.77 -6.32 -12.50
C GLY A 480 1.39 -6.60 -11.05
N GLY A 481 0.12 -6.84 -10.72
CA GLY A 481 -0.28 -7.10 -9.34
C GLY A 481 -1.78 -7.10 -9.05
N VAL A 482 -2.11 -7.18 -7.76
CA VAL A 482 -3.46 -7.07 -7.21
C VAL A 482 -3.51 -6.14 -6.00
N HIS A 483 -4.66 -5.49 -5.82
CA HIS A 483 -5.00 -4.63 -4.70
C HIS A 483 -6.27 -5.16 -4.03
N LEU A 484 -6.16 -5.63 -2.79
CA LEU A 484 -7.25 -6.35 -2.11
C LEU A 484 -7.64 -5.68 -0.79
N GLU A 485 -8.91 -5.84 -0.43
CA GLU A 485 -9.40 -5.57 0.91
C GLU A 485 -9.63 -6.91 1.60
N MET A 486 -8.83 -7.19 2.63
CA MET A 486 -8.74 -8.50 3.25
C MET A 486 -8.40 -8.39 4.73
N THR A 487 -8.71 -9.42 5.50
CA THR A 487 -8.41 -9.49 6.92
C THR A 487 -8.04 -10.91 7.34
N GLY A 488 -7.16 -11.02 8.34
CA GLY A 488 -6.86 -12.28 9.01
C GLY A 488 -7.96 -12.76 9.95
N GLN A 489 -8.95 -11.92 10.23
CA GLN A 489 -10.11 -12.27 11.05
C GLN A 489 -11.05 -13.24 10.30
N ASN A 490 -11.73 -14.10 11.05
CA ASN A 490 -12.71 -15.04 10.50
C ASN A 490 -14.08 -14.37 10.34
N VAL A 491 -14.20 -13.53 9.31
CA VAL A 491 -15.39 -12.70 9.01
C VAL A 491 -16.28 -13.30 7.92
N THR A 492 -17.55 -12.88 7.91
CA THR A 492 -18.57 -13.22 6.91
C THR A 492 -19.01 -11.98 6.13
N GLU A 493 -18.05 -11.30 5.50
CA GLU A 493 -18.31 -10.01 4.83
C GLU A 493 -18.58 -10.16 3.32
N CYS A 494 -17.82 -11.01 2.62
CA CYS A 494 -18.03 -11.34 1.20
C CYS A 494 -18.74 -12.69 1.04
N ILE A 495 -19.79 -12.75 0.23
CA ILE A 495 -20.50 -14.00 -0.08
C ILE A 495 -19.72 -14.89 -1.06
N GLY A 496 -19.97 -16.19 -1.03
CA GLY A 496 -19.32 -17.20 -1.87
C GLY A 496 -17.94 -17.64 -1.36
N GLY A 497 -17.12 -18.13 -2.28
CA GLY A 497 -15.85 -18.81 -1.97
C GLY A 497 -16.08 -20.22 -1.43
N SER A 498 -15.01 -20.95 -1.17
CA SER A 498 -15.08 -22.38 -0.84
C SER A 498 -15.88 -22.74 0.42
N ARG A 499 -16.02 -21.82 1.38
CA ARG A 499 -16.86 -22.02 2.59
C ARG A 499 -18.34 -21.66 2.39
N THR A 500 -18.73 -21.26 1.17
CA THR A 500 -20.07 -20.81 0.77
C THR A 500 -20.70 -19.88 1.81
N VAL A 501 -20.13 -18.69 2.01
CA VAL A 501 -20.79 -17.64 2.81
C VAL A 501 -22.03 -17.18 2.04
N THR A 502 -23.20 -17.27 2.66
CA THR A 502 -24.49 -16.86 2.09
C THR A 502 -24.88 -15.45 2.55
N PHE A 503 -26.02 -14.94 2.06
CA PHE A 503 -26.55 -13.68 2.56
C PHE A 503 -26.97 -13.74 4.03
N ASP A 504 -27.41 -14.91 4.51
CA ASP A 504 -27.87 -15.10 5.88
C ASP A 504 -26.71 -15.09 6.87
N ASP A 505 -25.55 -15.62 6.46
CA ASP A 505 -24.32 -15.64 7.27
C ASP A 505 -23.70 -14.25 7.47
N LEU A 506 -24.10 -13.24 6.68
CA LEU A 506 -23.54 -11.89 6.78
C LEU A 506 -23.78 -11.28 8.16
N GLY A 507 -24.87 -11.61 8.84
CA GLY A 507 -25.19 -11.09 10.17
C GLY A 507 -24.24 -11.57 11.28
N ASP A 508 -23.52 -12.67 11.06
CA ASP A 508 -22.78 -13.36 12.12
C ASP A 508 -21.52 -12.61 12.56
N ARG A 509 -20.70 -12.19 11.58
CA ARG A 509 -19.36 -11.62 11.81
C ARG A 509 -19.03 -10.51 10.81
N TYR A 510 -19.94 -9.57 10.67
CA TYR A 510 -19.73 -8.33 9.91
C TYR A 510 -19.05 -7.28 10.78
N HIS A 511 -17.73 -7.13 10.67
CA HIS A 511 -16.96 -6.24 11.55
C HIS A 511 -16.56 -4.93 10.88
N THR A 512 -16.60 -4.87 9.55
CA THR A 512 -16.34 -3.62 8.82
C THR A 512 -17.48 -2.59 8.92
N HIS A 513 -17.14 -1.34 9.22
CA HIS A 513 -18.04 -0.19 9.06
C HIS A 513 -17.99 0.41 7.65
N CYS A 514 -17.18 -0.19 6.79
CA CYS A 514 -16.67 0.40 5.57
C CYS A 514 -17.20 -0.40 4.37
N ASP A 515 -16.31 -1.10 3.65
CA ASP A 515 -16.71 -2.07 2.63
C ASP A 515 -16.28 -3.50 3.03
N PRO A 516 -16.92 -4.55 2.46
CA PRO A 516 -16.71 -5.95 2.80
C PRO A 516 -15.32 -6.48 2.44
N ARG A 517 -14.61 -7.10 3.37
CA ARG A 517 -13.27 -7.68 3.16
C ARG A 517 -13.34 -9.16 2.81
N LEU A 518 -12.34 -9.65 2.07
CA LEU A 518 -12.09 -11.08 1.97
C LEU A 518 -11.61 -11.61 3.33
N ASN A 519 -12.17 -12.72 3.78
CA ASN A 519 -11.57 -13.46 4.90
C ASN A 519 -10.31 -14.21 4.43
N ALA A 520 -9.56 -14.81 5.36
CA ALA A 520 -8.31 -15.49 5.01
C ALA A 520 -8.50 -16.66 4.03
N SER A 521 -9.61 -17.43 4.12
CA SER A 521 -9.86 -18.56 3.21
C SER A 521 -10.09 -18.08 1.78
N GLN A 522 -10.93 -17.06 1.59
CA GLN A 522 -11.19 -16.45 0.28
C GLN A 522 -9.93 -15.78 -0.29
N SER A 523 -9.15 -15.10 0.56
CA SER A 523 -7.88 -14.48 0.16
C SER A 523 -6.88 -15.52 -0.36
N LEU A 524 -6.79 -16.67 0.34
CA LEU A 524 -5.91 -17.77 -0.04
C LEU A 524 -6.37 -18.46 -1.32
N GLU A 525 -7.67 -18.71 -1.47
CA GLU A 525 -8.29 -19.22 -2.68
C GLU A 525 -7.91 -18.38 -3.90
N LEU A 526 -8.07 -17.06 -3.78
CA LEU A 526 -7.72 -16.11 -4.85
C LEU A 526 -6.22 -16.18 -5.19
N SER A 527 -5.34 -16.30 -4.18
CA SER A 527 -3.89 -16.38 -4.41
C SER A 527 -3.47 -17.61 -5.22
N PHE A 528 -4.11 -18.77 -4.99
CA PHE A 528 -3.84 -19.99 -5.78
C PHE A 528 -4.22 -19.81 -7.25
N ILE A 529 -5.36 -19.17 -7.50
CA ILE A 529 -5.85 -18.94 -8.86
C ILE A 529 -4.94 -17.96 -9.61
N ILE A 530 -4.50 -16.89 -8.94
CA ILE A 530 -3.52 -15.95 -9.51
C ILE A 530 -2.18 -16.65 -9.79
N ALA A 531 -1.69 -17.45 -8.85
CA ALA A 531 -0.44 -18.18 -9.00
C ALA A 531 -0.47 -19.13 -10.21
N GLU A 532 -1.61 -19.78 -10.47
CA GLU A 532 -1.80 -20.60 -11.66
C GLU A 532 -1.71 -19.79 -12.96
N ARG A 533 -2.33 -18.61 -13.02
CA ARG A 533 -2.24 -17.70 -14.18
C ARG A 533 -0.80 -17.25 -14.43
N LEU A 534 -0.08 -16.87 -13.38
CA LEU A 534 1.33 -16.47 -13.46
C LEU A 534 2.21 -17.62 -13.99
N ARG A 535 2.01 -18.84 -13.47
CA ARG A 535 2.72 -20.04 -13.93
C ARG A 535 2.50 -20.30 -15.41
N ARG A 536 1.24 -20.27 -15.87
CA ARG A 536 0.88 -20.51 -17.28
C ARG A 536 1.56 -19.50 -18.21
N LYS A 537 1.55 -18.22 -17.83
CA LYS A 537 2.23 -17.15 -18.60
C LYS A 537 3.73 -17.41 -18.72
N ARG A 538 4.41 -17.70 -17.61
CA ARG A 538 5.85 -17.99 -17.60
C ARG A 538 6.23 -19.17 -18.48
N ILE A 539 5.47 -20.28 -18.40
CA ILE A 539 5.71 -21.47 -19.23
C ILE A 539 5.52 -21.16 -20.72
N ARG A 540 4.49 -20.38 -21.07
CA ARG A 540 4.25 -19.95 -22.46
C ARG A 540 5.40 -19.08 -22.99
N SER A 541 5.87 -18.11 -22.21
CA SER A 541 7.00 -17.25 -22.60
C SER A 541 8.30 -18.05 -22.75
N SER A 542 8.58 -19.01 -21.87
CA SER A 542 9.77 -19.87 -21.97
C SER A 542 9.74 -20.75 -23.23
N LYS A 543 8.59 -21.32 -23.58
CA LYS A 543 8.44 -22.08 -24.84
C LYS A 543 8.69 -21.22 -26.06
N LEU A 544 8.17 -19.99 -26.08
CA LEU A 544 8.39 -19.06 -27.20
C LEU A 544 9.87 -18.68 -27.34
N ASN A 545 10.57 -18.42 -26.23
CA ASN A 545 12.00 -18.11 -26.23
C ASN A 545 12.86 -19.30 -26.71
N ASN A 546 12.47 -20.54 -26.38
CA ASN A 546 13.18 -21.73 -26.82
C ASN A 546 12.90 -22.11 -28.29
N MET A 547 11.91 -21.50 -28.94
CA MET A 547 11.59 -21.71 -30.36
C MET A 547 12.23 -20.67 -31.28
N LEU A 548 12.83 -19.60 -30.74
CA LEU A 548 13.64 -18.66 -31.52
C LEU A 548 15.01 -19.29 -31.80
N PRO A 549 15.48 -19.35 -33.05
CA PRO A 549 16.80 -19.88 -33.35
C PRO A 549 17.87 -19.05 -32.61
N LEU A 550 18.80 -19.75 -31.96
CA LEU A 550 19.98 -19.12 -31.37
C LEU A 550 20.68 -18.29 -32.45
N PRO A 551 21.16 -17.07 -32.15
CA PRO A 551 21.94 -16.31 -33.11
C PRO A 551 23.14 -17.17 -33.55
N PRO A 552 23.48 -17.19 -34.86
CA PRO A 552 24.61 -17.97 -35.32
C PRO A 552 25.85 -17.51 -34.55
N PHE A 553 26.53 -18.47 -33.92
CA PHE A 553 27.82 -18.22 -33.28
C PHE A 553 28.75 -17.61 -34.32
N GLY A 554 29.09 -16.34 -34.14
CA GLY A 554 30.06 -15.64 -34.97
C GLY A 554 31.44 -16.28 -34.83
N VAL A 555 32.04 -16.61 -35.97
CA VAL A 555 33.45 -16.99 -36.14
C VAL A 555 34.33 -15.75 -36.08
#